data_AF-A0A257LGV3-F1
#
_entry.id   AF-A0A257LGV3-F1
#
_cell.length_a   1.000
_cell.length_b   1.000
_cell.length_c   1.000
_cell.angle_alpha   90.00
_cell.angle_beta   90.00
_cell.angle_gamma   90.00
#
_symmetry.space_group_name_H-M   'P 1'
#
loop_
_entity.id
_entity.type
_entity.pdbx_description
1 polymer ?
#
loop_
_entity_poly.entity_id
_entity_poly.type
_entity_poly.pdbx_seq_one_letter_code
_entity_poly.pdbx_strand_id
1 'polypeptide(L)'
;MTDRPPPLCIADDATFWPWRRWPEFSRWPNPADTVVVVPLAGTADWGLGHPLDAEETVLMNVLRAASLQRPATLPLLVVPPLRFVLGPAPGCAFTVAPPVAQG
;
A
#
# COMPACT_ATOMS: atom_id res chain seq x y z
N MET A 1 -29.99 3.21 -5.64
CA MET A 1 -28.60 2.76 -5.51
C MET A 1 -27.74 3.77 -6.24
N THR A 2 -26.99 4.59 -5.53
CA THR A 2 -25.96 5.46 -6.14
C THR A 2 -24.80 4.57 -6.53
N ASP A 3 -24.63 4.39 -7.84
CA ASP A 3 -23.58 3.56 -8.43
C ASP A 3 -22.23 4.30 -8.29
N ARG A 4 -21.60 4.14 -7.12
CA ARG A 4 -20.26 4.68 -6.88
C ARG A 4 -19.30 3.71 -7.57
N PRO A 5 -18.43 4.18 -8.49
CA PRO A 5 -17.44 3.31 -9.09
C PRO A 5 -16.61 2.65 -7.99
N PRO A 6 -16.24 1.36 -8.17
CA PRO A 6 -15.40 0.68 -7.20
C PRO A 6 -14.14 1.53 -6.95
N PRO A 7 -13.76 1.76 -5.69
CA PRO A 7 -12.65 2.64 -5.38
C PRO A 7 -11.38 2.11 -6.05
N LEU A 8 -10.62 3.01 -6.68
CA LEU A 8 -9.34 2.69 -7.35
C LEU A 8 -8.29 2.10 -6.40
N CYS A 9 -8.49 2.20 -5.08
CA CYS A 9 -7.62 1.64 -4.05
C CYS A 9 -8.45 1.25 -2.83
N ILE A 10 -8.15 0.08 -2.25
CA ILE A 10 -8.74 -0.39 -0.98
C ILE A 10 -7.91 0.18 0.16
N ALA A 11 -8.42 1.18 0.90
CA ALA A 11 -7.74 1.73 2.07
C ALA A 11 -8.74 2.29 3.10
N ASP A 12 -8.24 2.70 4.28
CA ASP A 12 -9.02 3.44 5.28
C ASP A 12 -8.90 4.95 5.03
N ASP A 13 -10.05 5.62 4.80
CA ASP A 13 -10.18 7.05 4.47
C ASP A 13 -9.42 7.96 5.43
N ALA A 14 -9.34 7.56 6.70
CA ALA A 14 -8.67 8.34 7.72
C ALA A 14 -7.13 8.23 7.70
N THR A 15 -6.54 7.24 7.00
CA THR A 15 -5.10 6.96 7.08
C THR A 15 -4.39 7.01 5.74
N PHE A 16 -5.10 6.90 4.62
CA PHE A 16 -4.45 6.82 3.32
C PHE A 16 -3.90 8.17 2.88
N TRP A 17 -2.59 8.24 2.72
CA TRP A 17 -1.83 9.43 2.36
C TRP A 17 -2.34 10.10 1.07
N PRO A 18 -2.63 9.37 -0.03
CA PRO A 18 -3.04 9.98 -1.31
C PRO A 18 -4.32 10.79 -1.28
N TRP A 19 -5.17 10.59 -0.26
CA TRP A 19 -6.41 11.37 -0.12
C TRP A 19 -6.19 12.71 0.56
N ARG A 20 -5.00 12.95 1.10
CA ARG A 20 -4.62 14.17 1.78
C ARG A 20 -3.91 15.13 0.83
N ARG A 21 -4.17 16.41 1.00
CA ARG A 21 -3.56 17.50 0.23
C ARG A 21 -2.34 18.04 0.95
N TRP A 22 -1.49 18.74 0.21
CA TRP A 22 -0.26 19.32 0.76
C TRP A 22 -0.44 20.16 2.04
N PRO A 23 -1.45 21.04 2.18
CA PRO A 23 -1.63 21.82 3.40
C PRO A 23 -1.92 20.98 4.65
N GLU A 24 -2.48 19.78 4.48
CA GLU A 24 -2.74 18.84 5.57
C GLU A 24 -1.44 18.18 6.04
N PHE A 25 -0.50 17.92 5.12
CA PHE A 25 0.83 17.39 5.44
C PHE A 25 1.76 18.42 6.05
N SER A 26 1.79 19.64 5.50
CA SER A 26 2.69 20.69 6.01
C SER A 26 2.34 21.13 7.43
N ARG A 27 1.12 20.85 7.89
CA ARG A 27 0.62 21.11 9.24
C ARG A 27 0.34 19.84 10.03
N TRP A 28 0.94 18.71 9.60
CA TRP A 28 0.68 17.42 10.23
C TRP A 28 1.07 17.46 11.71
N PRO A 29 0.17 17.12 12.64
CA PRO A 29 0.50 17.11 14.05
C PRO A 29 1.46 15.96 14.36
N ASN A 30 2.48 16.25 15.17
CA ASN A 30 3.44 15.26 15.69
C ASN A 30 4.00 14.31 14.60
N PRO A 31 4.67 14.84 13.55
CA PRO A 31 5.19 14.00 12.47
C PRO A 31 6.24 12.98 12.96
N ALA A 32 6.96 13.30 14.04
CA ALA A 32 7.93 12.40 14.67
C ALA A 32 7.28 11.15 15.32
N ASP A 33 6.02 11.25 15.73
CA ASP A 33 5.29 10.17 16.43
C ASP A 33 4.31 9.43 15.50
N THR A 34 4.25 9.82 14.22
CA THR A 34 3.35 9.21 13.25
C THR A 34 3.99 7.97 12.63
N VAL A 35 3.31 6.84 12.72
CA VAL A 35 3.73 5.63 12.01
C VAL A 35 3.36 5.77 10.53
N VAL A 36 4.36 5.60 9.66
CA VAL A 36 4.16 5.55 8.21
C VAL A 36 4.35 4.12 7.73
N VAL A 37 3.34 3.56 7.09
CA VAL A 37 3.37 2.23 6.48
C VAL A 37 3.55 2.38 4.99
N VAL A 38 4.59 1.73 4.46
CA VAL A 38 4.86 1.57 3.02
C VAL A 38 4.47 0.15 2.61
N PRO A 39 3.31 -0.06 1.98
CA PRO A 39 2.91 -1.39 1.55
C PRO A 39 3.78 -1.84 0.36
N LEU A 40 4.25 -3.07 0.41
CA LEU A 40 5.01 -3.71 -0.67
C LEU A 40 4.18 -4.87 -1.20
N ALA A 41 3.77 -4.82 -2.46
CA ALA A 41 3.01 -5.88 -3.10
C ALA A 41 3.53 -6.11 -4.52
N GLY A 42 3.84 -7.35 -4.88
CA GLY A 42 4.26 -7.70 -6.22
C GLY A 42 3.16 -7.49 -7.24
N THR A 43 3.52 -6.91 -8.39
CA THR A 43 2.78 -7.11 -9.64
C THR A 43 3.43 -8.29 -10.37
N ALA A 44 2.90 -9.49 -10.18
CA ALA A 44 3.52 -10.71 -10.66
C ALA A 44 2.49 -11.67 -11.26
N ASP A 45 2.93 -12.47 -12.25
CA ASP A 45 2.15 -13.59 -12.75
C ASP A 45 2.32 -14.78 -11.80
N TRP A 46 1.27 -15.08 -11.06
CA TRP A 46 1.18 -16.23 -10.16
C TRP A 46 0.65 -17.49 -10.87
N GLY A 47 0.45 -17.44 -12.19
CA GLY A 47 -0.14 -18.50 -12.99
C GLY A 47 -1.65 -18.68 -12.76
N LEU A 48 -2.21 -19.75 -13.33
CA LEU A 48 -3.59 -20.22 -13.09
C LEU A 48 -4.71 -19.19 -13.32
N GLY A 49 -4.44 -18.11 -14.06
CA GLY A 49 -5.41 -17.05 -14.33
C GLY A 49 -5.61 -16.07 -13.16
N HIS A 50 -4.69 -16.04 -12.19
CA HIS A 50 -4.72 -15.02 -11.15
C HIS A 50 -4.50 -13.61 -11.71
N PRO A 51 -5.14 -12.58 -11.15
CA PRO A 51 -4.83 -11.19 -11.48
C PRO A 51 -3.37 -10.84 -11.15
N LEU A 52 -2.75 -9.99 -11.97
CA LEU A 52 -1.37 -9.53 -11.74
C LEU A 52 -1.20 -8.76 -10.43
N ASP A 53 -2.28 -8.13 -9.94
CA ASP A 53 -2.35 -7.35 -8.71
C ASP A 53 -2.92 -8.14 -7.52
N ALA A 54 -2.94 -9.47 -7.60
CA ALA A 54 -3.49 -10.33 -6.55
C ALA A 54 -2.85 -10.07 -5.17
N GLU A 55 -1.54 -9.87 -5.12
CA GLU A 55 -0.82 -9.55 -3.88
C GLU A 55 -1.30 -8.22 -3.27
N GLU A 56 -1.46 -7.19 -4.09
CA GLU A 56 -1.96 -5.89 -3.65
C GLU A 56 -3.38 -5.99 -3.14
N THR A 57 -4.24 -6.72 -3.84
CA THR A 57 -5.63 -6.94 -3.43
C THR A 57 -5.70 -7.57 -2.04
N VAL A 58 -4.91 -8.60 -1.78
CA VAL A 58 -4.85 -9.24 -0.45
C VAL A 58 -4.28 -8.29 0.59
N LEU A 59 -3.10 -7.70 0.32
CA LEU A 59 -2.38 -6.84 1.26
C LEU A 59 -3.23 -5.64 1.68
N MET A 60 -3.85 -4.96 0.72
CA MET A 60 -4.60 -3.73 0.98
C MET A 60 -5.90 -3.99 1.75
N ASN A 61 -6.53 -5.16 1.58
CA ASN A 61 -7.65 -5.58 2.43
C ASN A 61 -7.21 -5.82 3.89
N VAL A 62 -6.10 -6.53 4.08
CA VAL A 62 -5.54 -6.78 5.43
C VAL A 62 -5.15 -5.46 6.09
N LEU A 63 -4.44 -4.59 5.37
CA LEU A 63 -3.98 -3.31 5.89
C LEU A 63 -5.15 -2.38 6.23
N ARG A 64 -6.19 -2.33 5.37
CA ARG A 64 -7.42 -1.59 5.67
C ARG A 64 -8.08 -2.10 6.95
N ALA A 65 -8.21 -3.41 7.11
CA ALA A 65 -8.79 -4.01 8.31
C ALA A 65 -7.97 -3.68 9.57
N ALA A 66 -6.65 -3.75 9.50
CA ALA A 66 -5.75 -3.39 10.58
C ALA A 66 -5.82 -1.90 10.93
N SER A 67 -5.84 -1.01 9.92
CA SER A 67 -6.02 0.43 10.11
C SER A 67 -7.31 0.73 10.86
N LEU A 68 -8.43 0.09 10.50
CA LEU A 68 -9.73 0.31 11.16
C LEU A 68 -9.74 -0.16 12.62
N GLN A 69 -8.90 -1.14 12.99
CA GLN A 69 -8.82 -1.67 14.36
C GLN A 69 -7.78 -0.94 15.24
N ARG A 70 -7.02 0.00 14.68
CA ARG A 70 -5.97 0.69 15.43
C ARG A 70 -6.56 1.53 16.58
N PRO A 71 -5.82 1.74 17.69
CA PRO A 71 -6.20 2.72 18.69
C PRO A 71 -6.24 4.13 18.10
N ALA A 72 -7.22 4.96 18.47
CA ALA A 72 -7.30 6.34 18.02
C ALA A 72 -6.08 7.20 18.41
N THR A 73 -5.34 6.76 19.43
CA THR A 73 -4.11 7.39 19.92
C THR A 73 -2.88 7.07 19.06
N LEU A 74 -3.00 6.19 18.07
CA LEU A 74 -1.91 5.86 17.14
C LEU A 74 -2.11 6.60 15.81
N PRO A 75 -1.36 7.70 15.56
CA PRO A 75 -1.37 8.35 14.27
C PRO A 75 -0.74 7.43 13.22
N LEU A 76 -1.49 7.15 12.17
CA LEU A 76 -1.09 6.22 11.11
C LEU A 76 -1.30 6.86 9.75
N LEU A 77 -0.28 6.77 8.90
CA LEU A 77 -0.34 7.10 7.49
C LEU A 77 0.06 5.90 6.65
N VAL A 78 -0.77 5.56 5.66
CA VAL A 78 -0.48 4.52 4.67
C VAL A 78 -0.21 5.19 3.34
N VAL A 79 1.00 5.00 2.79
CA VAL A 79 1.33 5.52 1.45
C VAL A 79 0.82 4.58 0.34
N PRO A 80 0.78 5.00 -0.95
CA PRO A 80 0.50 4.09 -2.05
C PRO A 80 1.38 2.83 -2.00
N PRO A 81 0.86 1.65 -2.37
CA PRO A 81 1.66 0.44 -2.45
C PRO A 81 2.75 0.59 -3.51
N LEU A 82 3.95 0.10 -3.18
CA LEU A 82 5.02 -0.11 -4.15
C LEU A 82 4.80 -1.45 -4.85
N ARG A 83 4.69 -1.38 -6.18
CA ARG A 83 4.29 -2.49 -7.07
C ARG A 83 5.45 -3.18 -7.78
N PHE A 84 6.53 -2.43 -7.97
CA PHE A 84 7.77 -2.91 -8.57
C PHE A 84 8.71 -3.33 -7.44
N VAL A 85 8.66 -4.62 -7.10
CA VAL A 85 9.40 -5.22 -5.98
C VAL A 85 10.14 -6.47 -6.46
N LEU A 86 10.85 -7.15 -5.55
CA LEU A 86 11.48 -8.43 -5.84
C LEU A 86 10.42 -9.45 -6.27
N GLY A 87 10.71 -10.21 -7.32
CA GLY A 87 9.85 -11.31 -7.75
C GLY A 87 9.98 -12.55 -6.88
N PRO A 88 8.92 -13.37 -6.76
CA PRO A 88 8.95 -14.60 -5.99
C PRO A 88 9.78 -15.71 -6.66
N ALA A 89 10.02 -15.63 -7.98
CA ALA A 89 10.76 -16.62 -8.74
C ALA A 89 11.53 -15.99 -9.92
N PRO A 90 12.58 -16.68 -10.43
CA PRO A 90 13.21 -16.32 -11.68
C PRO A 90 12.19 -16.31 -12.83
N GLY A 91 12.14 -15.23 -13.60
CA GLY A 91 11.26 -15.10 -14.77
C GLY A 91 9.89 -14.46 -14.50
N CYS A 92 9.59 -14.04 -13.26
CA CYS A 92 8.42 -13.21 -13.01
C CYS A 92 8.52 -11.87 -13.76
N ALA A 93 7.38 -11.41 -14.30
CA ALA A 93 7.29 -10.09 -14.94
C ALA A 93 7.32 -8.96 -13.91
N PHE A 94 7.72 -7.75 -14.33
CA PHE A 94 7.70 -6.49 -13.55
C PHE A 94 8.51 -6.47 -12.24
N THR A 95 9.44 -7.40 -12.08
CA THR A 95 10.29 -7.49 -10.88
C THR A 95 11.40 -6.45 -10.93
N VAL A 96 11.74 -5.88 -9.77
CA VAL A 96 12.95 -5.09 -9.59
C VAL A 96 14.06 -6.04 -9.16
N ALA A 97 15.21 -5.98 -9.85
CA ALA A 97 16.38 -6.72 -9.41
C ALA A 97 16.89 -6.15 -8.08
N PRO A 98 17.31 -6.98 -7.11
CA PRO A 98 17.96 -6.47 -5.92
C PRO A 98 19.21 -5.68 -6.36
N PRO A 99 19.44 -4.47 -5.83
CA PRO A 99 20.74 -3.85 -6.00
C PRO A 99 21.77 -4.76 -5.34
N VAL A 100 22.75 -5.21 -6.12
CA VAL A 100 23.93 -5.87 -5.55
C VAL A 100 24.77 -4.75 -4.93
N ALA A 101 24.48 -4.43 -3.67
CA ALA A 101 25.37 -3.57 -2.89
C ALA A 101 26.70 -4.32 -2.73
N GLN A 102 27.68 -4.01 -3.57
CA GLN A 102 29.06 -4.36 -3.32
C GLN A 102 29.59 -3.35 -2.31
N GLY A 103 29.57 -3.75 -1.03
CA GLY A 103 30.41 -3.17 0.02
C GLY A 103 31.64 -4.06 0.21
#